data_AF-A0A0N4UV37-F1
#
_entry.id   AF-A0A0N4UV37-F1
#
_cell.length_a   1.000
_cell.length_b   1.000
_cell.length_c   1.000
_cell.angle_alpha   90.00
_cell.angle_beta   90.00
_cell.angle_gamma   90.00
#
_symmetry.space_group_name_H-M   'P 1'
#
loop_
_entity.id
_entity.type
_entity.pdbx_description
1 polymer ?
#
loop_
_entity_poly.entity_id
_entity_poly.type
_entity_poly.pdbx_seq_one_letter_code
_entity_poly.pdbx_strand_id
1 'polypeptide(L)'
;MKSFAVVSLLLIIANVLAWPGGHSFNGGPMGGPHHIPPFAKNASQDQLNTLKQIMHDANLTRGQLDQKVKDWASAQGGDFLEAYNDFKKNMSAMATKILQKINASTLSNNLKNIAKSLQEIHSNESLTMQAAHERAKALISSISESERRQVHDLLRPEKPRKKRQATAPGPIDQIRHPSFLKQISPAALASFKAIFDNKNLTKKQLVDQISGWASQQSSEIKELYSEVSKKLEKFKEQYNLAITNSTLSTEAKAAVEELMTVYENQDITIEEEIAKRREIIGKQSKSVRKEILKFMREKLRA
;
A
#
# COMPACT_ATOMS: atom_id res chain seq x y z
N MET A 1 -1.28 16.93 23.80
CA MET A 1 -1.57 16.01 22.68
C MET A 1 -0.38 16.04 21.73
N LYS A 2 0.38 14.93 21.65
CA LYS A 2 1.74 14.90 21.08
C LYS A 2 1.72 14.39 19.63
N SER A 3 2.08 15.27 18.71
CA SER A 3 2.79 15.10 17.43
C SER A 3 2.86 13.70 16.78
N PHE A 4 1.79 13.28 16.08
CA PHE A 4 1.88 12.20 15.06
C PHE A 4 2.11 12.75 13.63
N ALA A 5 1.78 14.01 13.35
CA ALA A 5 1.88 14.62 12.02
C ALA A 5 3.28 15.14 11.63
N VAL A 6 4.25 15.15 12.56
CA VAL A 6 5.64 15.56 12.28
C VAL A 6 6.44 14.40 11.68
N VAL A 7 6.05 13.14 11.97
CA VAL A 7 6.74 11.93 11.50
C VAL A 7 6.45 11.63 10.01
N SER A 8 5.24 11.93 9.52
CA SER A 8 4.84 11.62 8.13
C SER A 8 5.53 12.45 7.04
N LEU A 9 6.00 13.66 7.34
CA LEU A 9 6.66 14.51 6.35
C LEU A 9 8.18 14.28 6.32
N LEU A 10 8.77 13.88 7.44
CA LEU A 10 10.13 13.34 7.54
C LEU A 10 10.32 12.04 6.75
N LEU A 11 9.25 11.26 6.65
CA LEU A 11 9.23 10.05 5.87
C LEU A 11 9.32 10.29 4.37
N ILE A 12 9.08 11.48 3.81
CA ILE A 12 9.27 11.70 2.36
C ILE A 12 10.71 11.97 2.00
N ILE A 13 11.50 12.65 2.82
CA ILE A 13 12.94 12.69 2.57
C ILE A 13 13.51 11.28 2.65
N ALA A 14 13.01 10.42 3.54
CA ALA A 14 13.37 8.99 3.51
C ALA A 14 12.72 8.21 2.34
N ASN A 15 11.52 8.58 1.87
CA ASN A 15 10.78 7.88 0.81
C ASN A 15 11.09 8.37 -0.61
N VAL A 16 11.80 9.49 -0.80
CA VAL A 16 12.45 9.83 -2.08
C VAL A 16 13.73 8.99 -2.28
N LEU A 17 14.27 8.43 -1.19
CA LEU A 17 15.25 7.34 -1.15
C LEU A 17 14.63 5.94 -1.04
N ALA A 18 13.30 5.83 -1.07
CA ALA A 18 12.68 4.54 -1.31
C ALA A 18 12.94 4.19 -2.78
N TRP A 19 13.78 3.18 -2.98
CA TRP A 19 13.45 2.14 -3.95
C TRP A 19 11.94 1.96 -4.09
N PRO A 20 11.39 1.70 -5.28
CA PRO A 20 9.96 1.64 -5.49
C PRO A 20 9.41 0.47 -4.66
N GLY A 21 8.98 0.78 -3.44
CA GLY A 21 8.65 -0.22 -2.41
C GLY A 21 8.73 0.21 -0.93
N GLY A 22 9.34 1.34 -0.55
CA GLY A 22 9.58 1.65 0.88
C GLY A 22 8.42 2.31 1.65
N HIS A 23 8.01 1.70 2.75
CA HIS A 23 7.59 2.38 3.98
C HIS A 23 8.75 2.29 4.99
N SER A 24 9.04 3.41 5.66
CA SER A 24 9.75 3.58 6.94
C SER A 24 10.71 2.48 7.41
N PHE A 25 12.02 2.70 7.23
CA PHE A 25 13.03 2.14 8.12
C PHE A 25 13.05 3.00 9.39
N ASN A 26 12.45 2.49 10.48
CA ASN A 26 12.88 2.58 11.89
C ASN A 26 11.69 2.76 12.87
N GLY A 27 11.52 1.82 13.80
CA GLY A 27 10.96 2.12 15.13
C GLY A 27 9.70 1.41 15.63
N GLY A 28 9.21 0.32 15.04
CA GLY A 28 8.03 -0.40 15.58
C GLY A 28 8.13 -1.93 15.46
N PRO A 29 7.63 -2.70 16.44
CA PRO A 29 7.68 -4.16 16.44
C PRO A 29 6.57 -4.72 15.54
N MET A 30 6.78 -4.70 14.22
CA MET A 30 5.93 -5.41 13.26
C MET A 30 6.82 -5.97 12.14
N GLY A 31 7.08 -7.29 12.21
CA GLY A 31 7.95 -8.03 11.30
C GLY A 31 7.38 -8.16 9.89
N GLY A 32 7.87 -7.31 8.98
CA GLY A 32 7.74 -7.49 7.53
C GLY A 32 9.13 -7.73 6.89
N PRO A 33 9.22 -8.53 5.81
CA PRO A 33 10.49 -8.92 5.19
C PRO A 33 11.27 -7.70 4.69
N HIS A 34 12.52 -7.58 5.15
CA HIS A 34 13.48 -6.54 4.80
C HIS A 34 13.47 -6.20 3.31
N HIS A 35 13.22 -4.94 2.96
CA HIS A 35 13.22 -4.49 1.56
C HIS A 35 14.63 -4.57 0.98
N ILE A 36 14.82 -5.54 0.09
CA ILE A 36 16.06 -5.70 -0.64
C ILE A 36 16.09 -4.67 -1.77
N PRO A 37 17.20 -3.94 -1.91
CA PRO A 37 17.64 -3.38 -3.16
C PRO A 37 17.24 -4.04 -4.51
N PRO A 38 16.47 -3.40 -5.43
CA PRO A 38 16.41 -3.84 -6.82
C PRO A 38 17.73 -4.07 -7.54
N PHE A 39 18.82 -3.33 -7.25
CA PHE A 39 20.14 -3.67 -7.82
C PHE A 39 20.74 -4.93 -7.17
N ALA A 40 20.33 -5.29 -5.95
CA ALA A 40 20.73 -6.52 -5.27
C ALA A 40 19.65 -7.61 -5.28
N LYS A 41 18.64 -7.53 -6.15
CA LYS A 41 17.51 -8.48 -6.19
C LYS A 41 17.94 -9.94 -6.39
N ASN A 42 19.11 -10.14 -7.01
CA ASN A 42 19.69 -11.44 -7.31
C ASN A 42 20.86 -11.79 -6.37
N ALA A 43 21.11 -10.98 -5.33
CA ALA A 43 22.15 -11.26 -4.36
C ALA A 43 21.75 -12.46 -3.49
N SER A 44 22.73 -13.31 -3.18
CA SER A 44 22.60 -14.36 -2.17
C SER A 44 22.34 -13.79 -0.77
N GLN A 45 21.94 -14.64 0.17
CA GLN A 45 21.62 -14.19 1.52
C GLN A 45 22.82 -13.56 2.24
N ASP A 46 24.04 -14.07 2.03
CA ASP A 46 25.27 -13.53 2.64
C ASP A 46 25.64 -12.17 2.04
N GLN A 47 25.49 -12.03 0.72
CA GLN A 47 25.67 -10.75 0.03
C GLN A 47 24.64 -9.70 0.51
N LEU A 48 23.40 -10.13 0.79
CA LEU A 48 22.38 -9.25 1.36
C LEU A 48 22.66 -8.87 2.81
N ASN A 49 23.24 -9.77 3.61
CA ASN A 49 23.58 -9.49 5.00
C ASN A 49 24.70 -8.44 5.09
N THR A 50 25.74 -8.55 4.26
CA THR A 50 26.81 -7.55 4.18
C THR A 50 26.28 -6.20 3.71
N LEU A 51 25.42 -6.17 2.69
CA LEU A 51 24.79 -4.93 2.24
C LEU A 51 23.91 -4.29 3.31
N LYS A 52 23.13 -5.09 4.07
CA LYS A 52 22.33 -4.59 5.20
C LYS A 52 23.20 -3.94 6.27
N GLN A 53 24.33 -4.55 6.62
CA GLN A 53 25.26 -3.97 7.61
C GLN A 53 25.77 -2.60 7.15
N ILE A 54 26.16 -2.47 5.88
CA ILE A 54 26.56 -1.18 5.30
C ILE A 54 25.43 -0.15 5.42
N MET A 55 24.21 -0.52 5.04
CA MET A 55 23.04 0.38 5.08
C MET A 55 22.59 0.77 6.49
N HIS A 56 22.93 -0.02 7.51
CA HIS A 56 22.58 0.25 8.91
C HIS A 56 23.66 1.01 9.69
N ASP A 57 24.80 1.31 9.09
CA ASP A 57 25.88 2.07 9.72
C ASP A 57 25.47 3.55 9.86
N ALA A 58 24.96 3.91 11.04
CA ALA A 58 24.44 5.24 11.34
C ALA A 58 25.51 6.35 11.33
N ASN A 59 26.80 5.97 11.37
CA ASN A 59 27.90 6.92 11.40
C ASN A 59 28.33 7.40 10.01
N LEU A 60 27.86 6.73 8.95
CA LEU A 60 28.23 7.12 7.59
C LEU A 60 27.45 8.35 7.15
N THR A 61 28.16 9.26 6.50
CA THR A 61 27.52 10.25 5.64
C THR A 61 26.91 9.57 4.43
N ARG A 62 25.98 10.24 3.75
CA ARG A 62 25.40 9.74 2.50
C ARG A 62 26.45 9.40 1.45
N GLY A 63 27.46 10.25 1.27
CA GLY A 63 28.54 10.00 0.32
C GLY A 63 29.37 8.78 0.70
N GLN A 64 29.67 8.60 2.00
CA GLN A 64 30.40 7.42 2.48
C GLN A 64 29.58 6.14 2.33
N LEU A 65 28.28 6.20 2.63
CA LEU A 65 27.36 5.08 2.43
C LEU A 65 27.29 4.71 0.94
N ASP A 66 27.11 5.70 0.06
CA ASP A 66 27.08 5.51 -1.39
C ASP A 66 28.34 4.82 -1.90
N GLN A 67 29.51 5.29 -1.45
CA GLN A 67 30.79 4.70 -1.81
C GLN A 67 30.89 3.25 -1.31
N LYS A 68 30.57 2.95 -0.05
CA LYS A 68 30.59 1.58 0.46
C LYS A 68 29.63 0.64 -0.29
N VAL A 69 28.45 1.14 -0.68
CA VAL A 69 27.49 0.36 -1.47
C VAL A 69 28.00 0.12 -2.89
N LYS A 70 28.64 1.11 -3.51
CA LYS A 70 29.30 0.98 -4.81
C LYS A 70 30.44 -0.04 -4.75
N ASP A 71 31.28 0.03 -3.73
CA ASP A 71 32.39 -0.90 -3.51
C ASP A 71 31.87 -2.33 -3.30
N TRP A 72 30.82 -2.48 -2.48
CA TRP A 72 30.12 -3.75 -2.31
C TRP A 72 29.62 -4.28 -3.65
N ALA A 73 28.95 -3.46 -4.47
CA ALA A 73 28.40 -3.87 -5.76
C ALA A 73 29.51 -4.28 -6.73
N SER A 74 30.61 -3.52 -6.77
CA SER A 74 31.80 -3.85 -7.55
C SER A 74 32.42 -5.19 -7.13
N ALA A 75 32.45 -5.50 -5.83
CA ALA A 75 32.98 -6.75 -5.31
C ALA A 75 32.09 -7.97 -5.62
N GLN A 76 30.79 -7.78 -5.88
CA GLN A 76 29.88 -8.87 -6.26
C GLN A 76 29.95 -9.25 -7.74
N GLY A 77 30.59 -8.44 -8.58
CA GLY A 77 30.72 -8.65 -10.03
C GLY A 77 30.04 -7.57 -10.89
N GLY A 78 30.30 -7.61 -12.20
CA GLY A 78 29.91 -6.55 -13.15
C GLY A 78 28.41 -6.22 -13.15
N ASP A 79 27.54 -7.23 -13.12
CA ASP A 79 26.08 -7.06 -13.16
C ASP A 79 25.54 -6.24 -11.97
N PHE A 80 26.13 -6.39 -10.79
CA PHE A 80 25.71 -5.63 -9.60
C PHE A 80 26.16 -4.17 -9.69
N LEU A 81 27.37 -3.92 -10.19
CA LEU A 81 27.88 -2.57 -10.40
C LEU A 81 27.09 -1.82 -11.48
N GLU A 82 26.75 -2.50 -12.58
CA GLU A 82 25.90 -1.93 -13.63
C GLU A 82 24.51 -1.60 -13.09
N ALA A 83 23.86 -2.54 -12.40
CA ALA A 83 22.56 -2.31 -11.79
C ALA A 83 22.58 -1.20 -10.73
N TYR A 84 23.67 -1.03 -10.00
CA TYR A 84 23.89 0.07 -9.07
C TYR A 84 23.99 1.41 -9.80
N ASN A 85 24.79 1.50 -10.87
CA ASN A 85 24.96 2.72 -11.66
C ASN A 85 23.63 3.14 -12.33
N ASP A 86 22.88 2.19 -12.86
CA ASP A 86 21.54 2.41 -13.40
C ASP A 86 20.58 2.94 -12.34
N PHE A 87 20.63 2.36 -11.14
CA PHE A 87 19.86 2.84 -10.01
C PHE A 87 20.21 4.30 -9.67
N LYS A 88 21.50 4.66 -9.60
CA LYS A 88 21.97 6.04 -9.36
C LYS A 88 21.52 7.01 -10.45
N LYS A 89 21.59 6.61 -11.72
CA LYS A 89 21.10 7.40 -12.86
C LYS A 89 19.60 7.68 -12.74
N ASN A 90 18.81 6.66 -12.36
CA ASN A 90 17.38 6.80 -12.15
C ASN A 90 17.04 7.73 -10.97
N MET A 91 17.82 7.66 -9.88
CA MET A 91 17.66 8.59 -8.75
C MET A 91 17.94 10.05 -9.15
N SER A 92 19.00 10.30 -9.92
CA SER A 92 19.32 11.63 -10.46
C SER A 92 18.17 12.16 -11.33
N ALA A 93 17.66 11.33 -12.25
CA ALA A 93 16.53 11.69 -13.10
C ALA A 93 15.26 12.01 -12.28
N MET A 94 15.03 11.29 -11.19
CA MET A 94 13.91 11.56 -10.26
C MET A 94 14.10 12.89 -9.53
N ALA A 95 15.30 13.19 -9.04
CA ALA A 95 15.60 14.47 -8.40
C ALA A 95 15.31 15.66 -9.33
N THR A 96 15.71 15.57 -10.60
CA THR A 96 15.40 16.59 -11.62
C THR A 96 13.90 16.75 -11.81
N LYS A 97 13.14 15.65 -11.90
CA LYS A 97 11.67 15.70 -12.03
C LYS A 97 11.00 16.35 -10.82
N ILE A 98 11.49 16.07 -9.60
CA ILE A 98 10.97 16.69 -8.38
C ILE A 98 11.21 18.21 -8.42
N LEU A 99 12.41 18.66 -8.80
CA LEU A 99 12.69 20.09 -8.93
C LEU A 99 11.82 20.77 -9.99
N GLN A 100 11.60 20.13 -11.13
CA GLN A 100 10.68 20.62 -12.17
C GLN A 100 9.25 20.74 -11.62
N LYS A 101 8.77 19.73 -10.90
CA LYS A 101 7.44 19.73 -10.27
C LYS A 101 7.30 20.83 -9.22
N ILE A 102 8.33 21.05 -8.40
CA ILE A 102 8.34 22.14 -7.42
C ILE A 102 8.21 23.50 -8.12
N ASN A 103 9.01 23.74 -9.15
CA ASN A 103 8.98 24.99 -9.90
C ASN A 103 7.62 25.24 -10.57
N ALA A 104 7.04 24.20 -11.19
CA ALA A 104 5.75 24.25 -11.86
C ALA A 104 4.53 24.27 -10.91
N SER A 105 4.71 24.04 -9.61
CA SER A 105 3.59 23.98 -8.67
C SER A 105 2.92 25.34 -8.46
N THR A 106 1.66 25.32 -8.03
CA THR A 106 0.89 26.52 -7.64
C THR A 106 1.06 26.88 -6.17
N LEU A 107 1.97 26.21 -5.44
CA LEU A 107 2.22 26.49 -4.03
C LEU A 107 2.82 27.89 -3.84
N SER A 108 2.70 28.42 -2.61
CA SER A 108 3.34 29.69 -2.26
C SER A 108 4.87 29.60 -2.37
N ASN A 109 5.52 30.75 -2.57
CA ASN A 109 6.99 30.81 -2.65
C ASN A 109 7.67 30.23 -1.41
N ASN A 110 7.09 30.43 -0.23
CA ASN A 110 7.57 29.84 1.02
C ASN A 110 7.57 28.30 0.96
N LEU A 111 6.46 27.69 0.52
CA LEU A 111 6.35 26.22 0.42
C LEU A 111 7.23 25.64 -0.69
N LYS A 112 7.40 26.35 -1.80
CA LYS A 112 8.36 25.95 -2.85
C LYS A 112 9.80 25.94 -2.32
N ASN A 113 10.18 26.95 -1.54
CA ASN A 113 11.50 27.03 -0.94
C ASN A 113 11.72 25.91 0.09
N ILE A 114 10.73 25.65 0.95
CA ILE A 114 10.78 24.51 1.89
C ILE A 114 10.93 23.20 1.11
N ALA A 115 10.15 22.97 0.05
CA ALA A 115 10.27 21.78 -0.78
C ALA A 115 11.67 21.63 -1.43
N LYS A 116 12.28 22.73 -1.90
CA LYS A 116 13.66 22.74 -2.42
C LYS A 116 14.68 22.40 -1.33
N SER A 117 14.61 23.04 -0.16
CA SER A 117 15.52 22.75 0.96
C SER A 117 15.40 21.31 1.45
N LEU A 118 14.20 20.73 1.43
CA LEU A 118 14.00 19.32 1.74
C LEU A 118 14.70 18.41 0.71
N GLN A 119 14.62 18.76 -0.58
CA GLN A 119 15.31 18.05 -1.66
C GLN A 119 16.84 18.22 -1.57
N GLU A 120 17.34 19.38 -1.15
CA GLU A 120 18.77 19.62 -0.95
C GLU A 120 19.31 18.82 0.25
N ILE A 121 18.58 18.82 1.37
CA ILE A 121 18.93 17.98 2.54
C ILE A 121 18.99 16.50 2.15
N HIS A 122 18.10 16.07 1.26
CA HIS A 122 18.05 14.71 0.76
C HIS A 122 19.30 14.34 -0.05
N SER A 123 19.70 15.19 -1.01
CA SER A 123 20.85 14.94 -1.89
C SER A 123 22.20 15.33 -1.26
N ASN A 124 22.22 15.89 -0.06
CA ASN A 124 23.45 16.31 0.59
C ASN A 124 24.27 15.09 1.05
N GLU A 125 25.40 14.87 0.36
CA GLU A 125 26.33 13.77 0.59
C GLU A 125 27.13 13.90 1.90
N SER A 126 27.24 15.10 2.45
CA SER A 126 28.01 15.36 3.67
C SER A 126 27.20 15.11 4.95
N LEU A 127 25.90 14.84 4.86
CA LEU A 127 25.05 14.59 6.02
C LEU A 127 24.93 13.11 6.34
N THR A 128 24.96 12.78 7.63
CA THR A 128 24.48 11.49 8.13
C THR A 128 22.96 11.43 8.05
N MET A 129 22.39 10.22 8.10
CA MET A 129 20.93 10.05 8.13
C MET A 129 20.28 10.81 9.28
N GLN A 130 20.91 10.79 10.46
CA GLN A 130 20.41 11.49 11.64
C GLN A 130 20.45 13.01 11.45
N ALA A 131 21.57 13.56 10.96
CA ALA A 131 21.69 15.00 10.73
C ALA A 131 20.68 15.49 9.68
N ALA A 132 20.47 14.72 8.61
CA ALA A 132 19.46 15.03 7.62
C ALA A 132 18.02 14.96 8.18
N HIS A 133 17.74 13.97 9.03
CA HIS A 133 16.46 13.83 9.71
C HIS A 133 16.16 15.05 10.59
N GLU A 134 17.10 15.48 11.43
CA GLU A 134 16.88 16.63 12.31
C GLU A 134 16.68 17.93 11.52
N ARG A 135 17.47 18.16 10.46
CA ARG A 135 17.31 19.34 9.58
C ARG A 135 15.95 19.35 8.88
N ALA A 136 15.54 18.21 8.33
CA ALA A 136 14.23 18.06 7.72
C ALA A 136 13.10 18.33 8.73
N LYS A 137 13.25 17.82 9.95
CA LYS A 137 12.24 17.93 11.01
C LYS A 137 12.00 19.38 11.39
N ALA A 138 13.08 20.15 11.51
CA ALA A 138 13.02 21.58 11.76
C ALA A 138 12.19 22.31 10.69
N LEU A 139 12.49 22.10 9.40
CA LEU A 139 11.74 22.69 8.27
C LEU A 139 10.27 22.30 8.24
N ILE A 140 9.95 21.06 8.63
CA ILE A 140 8.58 20.54 8.66
C ILE A 140 7.81 21.12 9.84
N SER A 141 8.47 21.29 10.99
CA SER A 141 7.84 21.80 12.20
C SER A 141 7.50 23.29 12.11
N SER A 142 8.12 24.04 11.18
CA SER A 142 7.86 25.47 10.99
C SER A 142 6.63 25.78 10.13
N ILE A 143 5.90 24.77 9.64
CA ILE A 143 4.70 24.95 8.79
C ILE A 143 3.46 24.24 9.35
N SER A 144 2.29 24.75 8.99
CA SER A 144 1.00 24.20 9.40
C SER A 144 0.77 22.79 8.85
N GLU A 145 -0.16 22.03 9.44
CA GLU A 145 -0.45 20.66 8.98
C GLU A 145 -0.97 20.62 7.54
N SER A 146 -1.76 21.61 7.12
CA SER A 146 -2.25 21.72 5.75
C SER A 146 -1.11 21.93 4.76
N GLU A 147 -0.21 22.86 5.06
CA GLU A 147 1.00 23.13 4.26
C GLU A 147 1.92 21.91 4.20
N ARG A 148 2.05 21.17 5.31
CA ARG A 148 2.78 19.91 5.35
C ARG A 148 2.23 18.89 4.35
N ARG A 149 0.90 18.76 4.24
CA ARG A 149 0.27 17.86 3.25
C ARG A 149 0.52 18.32 1.81
N GLN A 150 0.50 19.62 1.55
CA GLN A 150 0.80 20.16 0.22
C GLN A 150 2.25 19.87 -0.21
N VAL A 151 3.21 20.11 0.68
CA VAL A 151 4.62 19.77 0.44
C VAL A 151 4.80 18.25 0.30
N HIS A 152 4.09 17.46 1.11
CA HIS A 152 4.08 16.00 1.02
C HIS A 152 3.67 15.53 -0.39
N ASP A 153 2.52 15.98 -0.86
CA ASP A 153 1.97 15.54 -2.15
C ASP A 153 2.78 16.03 -3.34
N LEU A 154 3.44 17.18 -3.19
CA LEU A 154 4.39 17.71 -4.16
C LEU A 154 5.62 16.82 -4.28
N LEU A 155 6.24 16.44 -3.16
CA LEU A 155 7.48 15.65 -3.15
C LEU A 155 7.26 14.14 -3.35
N ARG A 156 6.02 13.66 -3.23
CA ARG A 156 5.67 12.26 -3.45
C ARG A 156 6.06 11.81 -4.88
N PRO A 157 6.88 10.74 -5.03
CA PRO A 157 7.17 10.16 -6.32
C PRO A 157 5.88 9.71 -7.00
N GLU A 158 5.74 10.06 -8.27
CA GLU A 158 4.70 9.45 -9.10
C GLU A 158 5.03 7.96 -9.21
N LYS A 159 4.23 7.11 -8.54
CA LYS A 159 4.30 5.68 -8.79
C LYS A 159 4.08 5.52 -10.29
N PRO A 160 4.94 4.78 -11.03
CA PRO A 160 4.60 4.43 -12.39
C PRO A 160 3.22 3.82 -12.30
N ARG A 161 2.23 4.51 -12.88
CA ARG A 161 0.95 3.88 -13.18
C ARG A 161 1.37 2.75 -14.09
N LYS A 162 1.54 1.54 -13.53
CA LYS A 162 1.25 0.35 -14.31
C LYS A 162 -0.08 0.72 -14.94
N LYS A 163 -0.13 0.78 -16.27
CA LYS A 163 -1.41 0.74 -16.98
C LYS A 163 -2.03 -0.57 -16.52
N ARG A 164 -2.66 -0.54 -15.33
CA ARG A 164 -3.81 -1.35 -15.04
C ARG A 164 -4.71 -0.90 -16.17
N GLN A 165 -4.78 -1.71 -17.22
CA GLN A 165 -6.01 -1.79 -17.99
C GLN A 165 -7.10 -1.70 -16.91
N ALA A 166 -7.98 -0.71 -17.04
CA ALA A 166 -9.07 -0.55 -16.12
C ALA A 166 -9.99 -1.77 -16.30
N THR A 167 -9.54 -2.90 -15.76
CA THR A 167 -10.41 -4.02 -15.44
C THR A 167 -11.36 -3.44 -14.42
N ALA A 168 -12.66 -3.60 -14.68
CA ALA A 168 -13.70 -3.19 -13.76
C ALA A 168 -13.29 -3.56 -12.32
N PRO A 169 -13.52 -2.70 -11.32
CA PRO A 169 -13.25 -3.06 -9.94
C PRO A 169 -13.89 -4.42 -9.67
N GLY A 170 -13.09 -5.37 -9.18
CA GLY A 170 -13.61 -6.70 -8.89
C GLY A 170 -14.78 -6.60 -7.91
N PRO A 171 -15.69 -7.58 -7.88
CA PRO A 171 -16.90 -7.53 -7.06
C PRO A 171 -16.63 -7.17 -5.59
N ILE A 172 -15.52 -7.64 -5.02
CA ILE A 172 -15.11 -7.33 -3.63
C ILE A 172 -14.65 -5.85 -3.46
N ASP A 173 -14.00 -5.25 -4.46
CA ASP A 173 -13.60 -3.84 -4.41
C ASP A 173 -14.83 -2.92 -4.50
N GLN A 174 -15.89 -3.36 -5.21
CA GLN A 174 -17.18 -2.69 -5.22
C GLN A 174 -17.93 -2.80 -3.88
N ILE A 175 -17.65 -3.80 -3.05
CA ILE A 175 -18.22 -3.91 -1.70
C ILE A 175 -17.50 -2.98 -0.73
N ARG A 176 -16.17 -2.88 -0.80
CA ARG A 176 -15.37 -2.06 0.13
C ARG A 176 -15.42 -0.58 -0.19
N HIS A 177 -15.56 -0.23 -1.47
CA HIS A 177 -15.76 1.14 -1.93
C HIS A 177 -16.85 1.16 -3.00
N PRO A 178 -18.12 0.96 -2.61
CA PRO A 178 -19.21 1.06 -3.55
C PRO A 178 -19.15 2.37 -4.29
N SER A 179 -19.28 2.31 -5.62
CA SER A 179 -19.27 3.49 -6.48
C SER A 179 -20.30 4.52 -6.03
N PHE A 180 -21.39 4.07 -5.40
CA PHE A 180 -22.43 4.93 -4.84
C PHE A 180 -21.94 5.83 -3.71
N LEU A 181 -20.91 5.43 -2.95
CA LEU A 181 -20.33 6.27 -1.89
C LEU A 181 -19.62 7.53 -2.43
N LYS A 182 -19.38 7.63 -3.75
CA LYS A 182 -18.80 8.83 -4.36
C LYS A 182 -19.80 9.98 -4.49
N GLN A 183 -21.10 9.67 -4.47
CA GLN A 183 -22.19 10.61 -4.74
C GLN A 183 -22.97 10.99 -3.48
N ILE A 184 -22.66 10.39 -2.33
CA ILE A 184 -23.37 10.67 -1.08
C ILE A 184 -22.77 11.89 -0.35
N SER A 185 -23.60 12.57 0.45
CA SER A 185 -23.16 13.69 1.27
C SER A 185 -22.11 13.26 2.32
N PRO A 186 -21.24 14.17 2.80
CA PRO A 186 -20.28 13.85 3.85
C PRO A 186 -20.92 13.28 5.13
N ALA A 187 -22.12 13.76 5.48
CA ALA A 187 -22.88 13.27 6.63
C ALA A 187 -23.36 11.83 6.41
N ALA A 188 -23.93 11.53 5.24
CA ALA A 188 -24.35 10.18 4.88
C ALA A 188 -23.17 9.20 4.81
N LEU A 189 -22.01 9.67 4.34
CA LEU A 189 -20.77 8.89 4.35
C LEU A 189 -20.28 8.60 5.77
N ALA A 190 -20.37 9.57 6.67
CA ALA A 190 -19.98 9.38 8.07
C ALA A 190 -20.87 8.35 8.76
N SER A 191 -22.20 8.43 8.59
CA SER A 191 -23.14 7.45 9.15
C SER A 191 -22.94 6.05 8.55
N PHE A 192 -22.67 5.96 7.25
CA PHE A 192 -22.36 4.69 6.60
C PHE A 192 -21.07 4.06 7.17
N LYS A 193 -20.01 4.85 7.35
CA LYS A 193 -18.75 4.37 7.94
C LYS A 193 -18.93 3.90 9.37
N ALA A 194 -19.73 4.59 10.18
CA ALA A 194 -20.00 4.20 11.56
C ALA A 194 -20.59 2.79 11.67
N ILE A 195 -21.43 2.38 10.70
CA ILE A 195 -21.97 1.01 10.62
C ILE A 195 -20.84 0.00 10.37
N PHE A 196 -19.92 0.29 9.44
CA PHE A 196 -18.78 -0.58 9.14
C PHE A 196 -17.71 -0.64 10.23
N ASP A 197 -17.53 0.45 10.99
CA ASP A 197 -16.56 0.51 12.08
C ASP A 197 -17.00 -0.31 13.31
N ASN A 198 -18.28 -0.70 13.38
CA ASN A 198 -18.79 -1.58 14.43
C ASN A 198 -18.42 -3.05 14.17
N LYS A 199 -17.28 -3.45 14.73
CA LYS A 199 -16.72 -4.80 14.60
C LYS A 199 -17.53 -5.91 15.30
N ASN A 200 -18.49 -5.55 16.13
CA ASN A 200 -19.28 -6.50 16.91
C ASN A 200 -20.54 -6.96 16.17
N LEU A 201 -20.85 -6.38 15.01
CA LEU A 201 -22.01 -6.79 14.21
C LEU A 201 -21.73 -8.11 13.51
N THR A 202 -22.69 -9.03 13.58
CA THR A 202 -22.74 -10.15 12.65
C THR A 202 -22.96 -9.63 11.23
N LYS A 203 -22.61 -10.43 10.21
CA LYS A 203 -22.88 -10.05 8.82
C LYS A 203 -24.35 -9.77 8.55
N LYS A 204 -25.25 -10.55 9.15
CA LYS A 204 -26.70 -10.30 9.09
C LYS A 204 -27.03 -8.90 9.63
N GLN A 205 -26.59 -8.60 10.84
CA GLN A 205 -26.85 -7.30 11.47
C GLN A 205 -26.24 -6.13 10.68
N LEU A 206 -25.05 -6.33 10.11
CA LEU A 206 -24.40 -5.35 9.25
C LEU A 206 -25.24 -5.08 7.99
N VAL A 207 -25.70 -6.14 7.31
CA VAL A 207 -26.58 -6.03 6.13
C VAL A 207 -27.90 -5.34 6.50
N ASP A 208 -28.52 -5.72 7.62
CA ASP A 208 -29.77 -5.12 8.10
C ASP A 208 -29.59 -3.62 8.40
N GLN A 209 -28.49 -3.23 9.05
CA GLN A 209 -28.19 -1.82 9.32
C GLN A 209 -27.89 -1.01 8.05
N ILE A 210 -27.14 -1.58 7.10
CA ILE A 210 -26.87 -0.91 5.82
C ILE A 210 -28.17 -0.76 5.02
N SER A 211 -29.02 -1.79 5.01
CA SER A 211 -30.34 -1.75 4.35
C SER A 211 -31.25 -0.69 4.97
N GLY A 212 -31.33 -0.68 6.31
CA GLY A 212 -32.05 0.35 7.06
C GLY A 212 -31.53 1.76 6.78
N TRP A 213 -30.20 1.95 6.79
CA TRP A 213 -29.57 3.22 6.43
C TRP A 213 -29.91 3.65 5.00
N ALA A 214 -29.80 2.74 4.02
CA ALA A 214 -30.08 3.01 2.61
C ALA A 214 -31.55 3.42 2.42
N SER A 215 -32.48 2.82 3.16
CA SER A 215 -33.91 3.14 3.12
C SER A 215 -34.24 4.57 3.58
N GLN A 216 -33.34 5.21 4.32
CA GLN A 216 -33.45 6.60 4.77
C GLN A 216 -32.77 7.60 3.82
N GLN A 217 -32.06 7.12 2.80
CA GLN A 217 -31.37 7.98 1.84
C GLN A 217 -32.28 8.42 0.67
N SER A 218 -31.73 9.21 -0.26
CA SER A 218 -32.42 9.56 -1.51
C SER A 218 -32.77 8.33 -2.37
N SER A 219 -33.72 8.48 -3.29
CA SER A 219 -34.09 7.41 -4.24
C SER A 219 -32.90 6.88 -5.03
N GLU A 220 -32.00 7.77 -5.47
CA GLU A 220 -30.76 7.41 -6.18
C GLU A 220 -29.88 6.44 -5.36
N ILE A 221 -29.67 6.72 -4.06
CA ILE A 221 -28.85 5.86 -3.20
C ILE A 221 -29.53 4.50 -2.95
N LYS A 222 -30.87 4.48 -2.81
CA LYS A 222 -31.64 3.24 -2.68
C LYS A 222 -31.49 2.36 -3.92
N GLU A 223 -31.61 2.94 -5.10
CA GLU A 223 -31.45 2.24 -6.38
C GLU A 223 -30.04 1.67 -6.53
N LEU A 224 -29.02 2.48 -6.22
CA LEU A 224 -27.62 2.03 -6.27
C LEU A 224 -27.33 0.90 -5.26
N TYR A 225 -27.88 1.00 -4.05
CA TYR A 225 -27.77 -0.09 -3.06
C TYR A 225 -28.42 -1.37 -3.58
N SER A 226 -29.65 -1.28 -4.09
CA SER A 226 -30.38 -2.41 -4.68
C SER A 226 -29.62 -3.06 -5.84
N GLU A 227 -29.00 -2.26 -6.71
CA GLU A 227 -28.17 -2.76 -7.81
C GLU A 227 -26.94 -3.53 -7.30
N VAL A 228 -26.25 -2.99 -6.28
CA VAL A 228 -25.11 -3.67 -5.66
C VAL A 228 -25.55 -4.99 -5.01
N SER A 229 -26.65 -5.00 -4.25
CA SER A 229 -27.18 -6.23 -3.66
C SER A 229 -27.49 -7.30 -4.71
N LYS A 230 -28.14 -6.93 -5.82
CA LYS A 230 -28.40 -7.86 -6.94
C LYS A 230 -27.12 -8.38 -7.58
N LYS A 231 -26.11 -7.52 -7.76
CA LYS A 231 -24.79 -7.92 -8.29
C LYS A 231 -24.09 -8.91 -7.36
N LEU A 232 -24.24 -8.76 -6.05
CA LEU A 232 -23.65 -9.68 -5.06
C LEU A 232 -24.29 -11.07 -5.11
N GLU A 233 -25.62 -11.14 -5.18
CA GLU A 233 -26.32 -12.42 -5.33
C GLU A 233 -25.92 -13.11 -6.64
N LYS A 234 -25.89 -12.38 -7.75
CA LYS A 234 -25.45 -12.93 -9.04
C LYS A 234 -23.99 -13.41 -8.99
N PHE A 235 -23.12 -12.65 -8.34
CA PHE A 235 -21.72 -13.04 -8.17
C PHE A 235 -21.61 -14.34 -7.37
N LYS A 236 -22.40 -14.50 -6.30
CA LYS A 236 -22.44 -15.73 -5.50
C LYS A 236 -22.80 -16.95 -6.35
N GLU A 237 -23.87 -16.85 -7.16
CA GLU A 237 -24.29 -17.92 -8.06
C GLU A 237 -23.21 -18.29 -9.09
N GLN A 238 -22.63 -17.27 -9.74
CA GLN A 238 -21.56 -17.46 -10.72
C GLN A 238 -20.31 -18.10 -10.10
N TYR A 239 -19.99 -17.71 -8.87
CA TYR A 239 -18.85 -18.24 -8.15
C TYR A 239 -19.04 -19.72 -7.81
N ASN A 240 -20.21 -20.09 -7.28
CA ASN A 240 -20.54 -21.50 -7.00
C ASN A 240 -20.48 -22.36 -8.26
N LEU A 241 -21.02 -21.87 -9.39
CA LEU A 241 -20.91 -22.55 -10.68
C LEU A 241 -19.45 -22.70 -11.13
N ALA A 242 -18.62 -21.67 -10.92
CA ALA A 242 -17.22 -21.68 -11.29
C ALA A 242 -16.41 -22.69 -10.46
N ILE A 243 -16.75 -22.90 -9.18
CA ILE A 243 -16.10 -23.92 -8.33
C ILE A 243 -16.42 -25.31 -8.88
N THR A 244 -17.70 -25.61 -9.11
CA THR A 244 -18.16 -26.91 -9.63
C THR A 244 -17.44 -27.27 -10.93
N ASN A 245 -17.38 -26.31 -11.87
CA ASN A 245 -16.78 -26.49 -13.18
C ASN A 245 -15.24 -26.29 -13.22
N SER A 246 -14.60 -26.08 -12.06
CA SER A 246 -13.16 -25.82 -12.02
C SER A 246 -12.33 -27.09 -12.22
N THR A 247 -11.09 -26.89 -12.67
CA THR A 247 -10.03 -27.91 -12.73
C THR A 247 -9.20 -27.99 -11.45
N LEU A 248 -9.68 -27.39 -10.36
CA LEU A 248 -9.03 -27.48 -9.06
C LEU A 248 -8.89 -28.95 -8.63
N SER A 249 -7.79 -29.27 -7.95
CA SER A 249 -7.65 -30.54 -7.25
C SER A 249 -8.77 -30.75 -6.23
N THR A 250 -9.07 -32.00 -5.88
CA THR A 250 -10.12 -32.34 -4.90
C THR A 250 -9.92 -31.62 -3.57
N GLU A 251 -8.68 -31.56 -3.07
CA GLU A 251 -8.33 -30.83 -1.84
C GLU A 251 -8.57 -29.32 -1.98
N ALA A 252 -8.19 -28.73 -3.12
CA ALA A 252 -8.44 -27.32 -3.38
C ALA A 252 -9.93 -27.00 -3.54
N LYS A 253 -10.72 -27.86 -4.17
CA LYS A 253 -12.19 -27.71 -4.26
C LYS A 253 -12.82 -27.73 -2.87
N ALA A 254 -12.52 -28.74 -2.06
CA ALA A 254 -13.05 -28.85 -0.71
C ALA A 254 -12.72 -27.61 0.15
N ALA A 255 -11.48 -27.12 0.07
CA ALA A 255 -11.09 -25.90 0.78
C ALA A 255 -11.83 -24.65 0.27
N VAL A 256 -12.08 -24.54 -1.03
CA VAL A 256 -12.84 -23.40 -1.60
C VAL A 256 -14.33 -23.49 -1.23
N GLU A 257 -14.91 -24.67 -1.20
CA GLU A 257 -16.27 -24.91 -0.72
C GLU A 257 -16.41 -24.52 0.75
N GLU A 258 -15.45 -24.91 1.60
CA GLU A 258 -15.43 -24.52 3.03
C GLU A 258 -15.31 -23.00 3.20
N LEU A 259 -14.47 -22.33 2.39
CA LEU A 259 -14.39 -20.86 2.36
C LEU A 259 -15.72 -20.22 1.98
N MET A 260 -16.47 -20.82 1.05
CA MET A 260 -17.80 -20.34 0.68
C MET A 260 -18.82 -20.56 1.79
N THR A 261 -18.82 -21.70 2.46
CA THR A 261 -19.68 -21.93 3.65
C THR A 261 -19.44 -20.86 4.73
N VAL A 262 -18.17 -20.52 4.99
CA VAL A 262 -17.81 -19.45 5.93
C VAL A 262 -18.25 -18.07 5.43
N TYR A 263 -18.09 -17.79 4.14
CA TYR A 263 -18.55 -16.54 3.51
C TYR A 263 -20.08 -16.40 3.58
N GLU A 264 -20.83 -17.49 3.43
CA GLU A 264 -22.29 -17.48 3.43
C GLU A 264 -22.89 -17.40 4.84
N ASN A 265 -22.18 -17.87 5.87
CA ASN A 265 -22.65 -17.83 7.25
C ASN A 265 -22.89 -16.38 7.71
N GLN A 266 -24.16 -15.99 7.87
CA GLN A 266 -24.54 -14.62 8.24
C GLN A 266 -24.46 -14.34 9.75
N ASP A 267 -24.26 -15.37 10.56
CA ASP A 267 -24.32 -15.29 12.03
C ASP A 267 -22.95 -15.01 12.67
N ILE A 268 -21.89 -14.88 11.86
CA ILE A 268 -20.55 -14.51 12.30
C ILE A 268 -20.23 -13.06 11.95
N THR A 269 -19.34 -12.46 12.73
CA THR A 269 -18.72 -11.16 12.45
C THR A 269 -17.72 -11.24 11.29
N ILE A 270 -17.35 -10.08 10.73
CA ILE A 270 -16.32 -10.00 9.68
C ILE A 270 -14.94 -10.48 10.18
N GLU A 271 -14.59 -10.18 11.44
CA GLU A 271 -13.32 -10.60 12.03
C GLU A 271 -13.28 -12.13 12.22
N GLU A 272 -14.38 -12.74 12.67
CA GLU A 272 -14.50 -14.20 12.76
C GLU A 272 -14.43 -14.87 11.38
N GLU A 273 -15.06 -14.29 10.36
CA GLU A 273 -14.92 -14.78 8.98
C GLU A 273 -13.46 -14.74 8.52
N ILE A 274 -12.76 -13.63 8.75
CA ILE A 274 -11.34 -13.49 8.40
C ILE A 274 -10.50 -14.56 9.12
N ALA A 275 -10.75 -14.78 10.41
CA ALA A 275 -10.05 -15.78 11.20
C ALA A 275 -10.28 -17.20 10.64
N LYS A 276 -11.55 -17.59 10.42
CA LYS A 276 -11.92 -18.90 9.87
C LYS A 276 -11.32 -19.12 8.47
N ARG A 277 -11.40 -18.13 7.57
CA ARG A 277 -10.78 -18.24 6.23
C ARG A 277 -9.26 -18.39 6.32
N ARG A 278 -8.60 -17.68 7.24
CA ARG A 278 -7.14 -17.80 7.45
C ARG A 278 -6.79 -19.20 7.94
N GLU A 279 -7.58 -19.76 8.84
CA GLU A 279 -7.42 -21.13 9.33
C GLU A 279 -7.56 -22.16 8.20
N ILE A 280 -8.63 -22.07 7.40
CA ILE A 280 -8.88 -22.96 6.26
C ILE A 280 -7.69 -22.94 5.29
N ILE A 281 -7.25 -21.75 4.87
CA ILE A 281 -6.09 -21.60 3.98
C ILE A 281 -4.79 -22.06 4.64
N GLY A 282 -4.62 -21.84 5.95
CA GLY A 282 -3.43 -22.19 6.70
C GLY A 282 -3.20 -23.71 6.80
N LYS A 283 -4.28 -24.50 6.83
CA LYS A 283 -4.23 -25.97 6.81
C LYS A 283 -3.77 -26.55 5.47
N GLN A 284 -3.88 -25.79 4.38
CA GLN A 284 -3.60 -26.28 3.03
C GLN A 284 -2.10 -26.32 2.71
N SER A 285 -1.72 -27.31 1.91
CA SER A 285 -0.36 -27.41 1.35
C SER A 285 0.00 -26.18 0.49
N LYS A 286 1.30 -25.93 0.27
CA LYS A 286 1.75 -24.82 -0.58
C LYS A 286 1.22 -24.93 -2.02
N SER A 287 1.06 -26.15 -2.55
CA SER A 287 0.54 -26.36 -3.91
C SER A 287 -0.94 -26.00 -3.99
N VAL A 288 -1.73 -26.53 -3.06
CA VAL A 288 -3.18 -26.28 -2.97
C VAL A 288 -3.46 -24.78 -2.80
N ARG A 289 -2.70 -24.09 -1.94
CA ARG A 289 -2.81 -22.63 -1.81
C ARG A 289 -2.57 -21.88 -3.12
N LYS A 290 -1.61 -22.32 -3.94
CA LYS A 290 -1.34 -21.68 -5.24
C LYS A 290 -2.50 -21.90 -6.21
N GLU A 291 -3.08 -23.09 -6.25
CA GLU A 291 -4.26 -23.40 -7.07
C GLU A 291 -5.45 -22.53 -6.67
N ILE A 292 -5.77 -22.48 -5.37
CA ILE A 292 -6.84 -21.63 -4.82
C ILE A 292 -6.59 -20.17 -5.21
N LEU A 293 -5.40 -19.62 -4.95
CA LEU A 293 -5.08 -18.23 -5.28
C LEU A 293 -5.17 -17.93 -6.79
N LYS A 294 -4.80 -18.88 -7.65
CA LYS A 294 -4.95 -18.75 -9.09
C LYS A 294 -6.43 -18.70 -9.48
N PHE A 295 -7.22 -19.65 -8.99
CA PHE A 295 -8.66 -19.72 -9.22
C PHE A 295 -9.39 -18.46 -8.75
N MET A 296 -9.17 -18.03 -7.49
CA MET A 296 -9.75 -16.80 -6.94
C MET A 296 -9.40 -15.59 -7.83
N ARG A 297 -8.15 -15.49 -8.29
CA ARG A 297 -7.70 -14.36 -9.12
C ARG A 297 -8.38 -14.34 -10.50
N GLU A 298 -8.56 -15.50 -11.12
CA GLU A 298 -9.20 -15.62 -12.42
C GLU A 298 -10.70 -15.32 -12.33
N LYS A 299 -11.37 -15.78 -11.27
CA LYS A 299 -12.81 -15.61 -11.09
C LYS A 299 -13.22 -14.27 -10.45
N LEU A 300 -12.36 -13.63 -9.66
CA LEU A 300 -12.62 -12.29 -9.12
C LEU A 300 -12.35 -11.15 -10.11
N ARG A 301 -11.76 -11.44 -11.26
CA ARG A 301 -11.42 -10.46 -12.31
C ARG A 301 -12.29 -10.55 -13.56
N ALA A 302 -13.03 -11.66 -13.70
CA ALA A 302 -14.02 -11.84 -14.75
C ALA A 302 -15.32 -11.11 -14.36
#